data_AF-A0A9X2YRA4-F1
#
_entry.id   AF-A0A9X2YRA4-F1
#
_cell.length_a   1.000
_cell.length_b   1.000
_cell.length_c   1.000
_cell.angle_alpha   90.00
_cell.angle_beta   90.00
_cell.angle_gamma   90.00
#
_symmetry.space_group_name_H-M   'P 1'
#
loop_
_entity.id
_entity.type
_entity.pdbx_description
1 polymer ?
#
loop_
_entity_poly.entity_id
_entity_poly.type
_entity_poly.pdbx_seq_one_letter_code
_entity_poly.pdbx_strand_id
1 'polypeptide(L)'
;MTATTPFNMATAAVSDSTEPKRVVNWPKLTFLGVLLIAFAFYTEIAMGMEWRTQAGRIGPGVFPRILGFTAIAVIVIAAAREVLSRPSAKPVSQAEAADEAAEPDLGRHPVALVAFTIAAAVFVALLGVLGAALAGVLFLAVTLWFLDPKHHVRSLIIAVTVPVLLYLAFQTGLNVGLPQGILPIG
;
A
#
# COMPACT_ATOMS: atom_id res chain seq x y z
N MET A 1 -44.09 -6.71 74.32
CA MET A 1 -44.83 -6.29 73.11
C MET A 1 -44.13 -5.05 72.54
N THR A 2 -43.59 -5.23 71.32
CA THR A 2 -43.20 -4.25 70.29
C THR A 2 -42.34 -3.04 70.67
N ALA A 3 -41.02 -3.17 70.42
CA ALA A 3 -40.07 -2.07 70.29
C ALA A 3 -39.71 -1.86 68.80
N THR A 4 -40.10 -0.69 68.29
CA THR A 4 -39.40 0.28 67.44
C THR A 4 -38.27 -0.21 66.51
N THR A 5 -38.49 -0.05 65.19
CA THR A 5 -37.47 0.04 64.14
C THR A 5 -36.49 1.20 64.41
N PRO A 6 -35.24 1.11 63.93
CA PRO A 6 -34.81 2.22 63.08
C PRO A 6 -34.32 1.80 61.70
N PHE A 7 -34.85 2.58 60.77
CA PHE A 7 -34.59 2.75 59.37
C PHE A 7 -33.09 3.03 59.14
N ASN A 8 -32.39 2.13 58.44
CA ASN A 8 -30.99 2.35 58.07
C ASN A 8 -30.94 2.98 56.67
N MET A 9 -30.83 4.32 56.64
CA MET A 9 -30.40 5.05 55.44
C MET A 9 -28.87 4.99 55.31
N ALA A 10 -28.41 5.21 54.09
CA ALA A 10 -27.02 5.45 53.70
C ALA A 10 -26.14 4.21 53.46
N THR A 11 -26.31 3.64 52.28
CA THR A 11 -25.13 3.41 51.45
C THR A 11 -25.46 3.96 50.07
N ALA A 12 -25.13 5.23 49.88
CA ALA A 12 -25.04 5.82 48.56
C ALA A 12 -24.08 4.95 47.76
N ALA A 13 -24.62 4.18 46.82
CA ALA A 13 -23.84 3.54 45.79
C ALA A 13 -23.17 4.68 45.01
N VAL A 14 -21.91 4.97 45.36
CA VAL A 14 -21.00 5.72 44.51
C VAL A 14 -20.92 4.92 43.21
N SER A 15 -21.70 5.35 42.22
CA SER A 15 -21.51 4.92 40.84
C SER A 15 -20.16 5.48 40.43
N ASP A 16 -19.11 4.68 40.62
CA ASP A 16 -17.81 4.92 40.01
C ASP A 16 -18.01 4.77 38.50
N SER A 17 -18.42 5.86 37.86
CA SER A 17 -18.45 5.99 36.41
C SER A 17 -17.01 6.09 35.94
N THR A 18 -16.31 4.95 35.96
CA THR A 18 -15.05 4.77 35.26
C THR A 18 -15.36 4.81 33.77
N GLU A 19 -15.46 6.02 33.22
CA GLU A 19 -15.47 6.21 31.77
C GLU A 19 -14.26 5.46 31.19
N PRO A 20 -14.46 4.58 30.20
CA PRO A 20 -13.35 3.85 29.61
C PRO A 20 -12.37 4.86 28.98
N LYS A 21 -11.20 5.00 29.61
CA LYS A 21 -10.14 5.90 29.15
C LYS A 21 -9.77 5.55 27.73
N ARG A 22 -10.02 6.49 26.82
CA ARG A 22 -9.75 6.34 25.39
C ARG A 22 -8.25 6.25 25.14
N VAL A 23 -7.75 5.04 24.94
CA VAL A 23 -6.35 4.79 24.57
C VAL A 23 -6.20 5.00 23.06
N VAL A 24 -5.71 6.18 22.69
CA VAL A 24 -5.31 6.52 21.33
C VAL A 24 -3.93 5.90 21.05
N ASN A 25 -3.77 5.22 19.92
CA ASN A 25 -2.48 4.63 19.54
C ASN A 25 -1.52 5.71 19.00
N TRP A 26 -0.86 6.44 19.90
CA TRP A 26 0.12 7.47 19.58
C TRP A 26 1.19 7.05 18.57
N PRO A 27 1.84 5.86 18.68
CA PRO A 27 2.84 5.45 17.69
C PRO A 27 2.25 5.31 16.28
N LYS A 28 1.04 4.78 16.16
CA LYS A 28 0.33 4.65 14.88
C LYS A 28 0.00 6.01 14.28
N LEU A 29 -0.44 6.97 15.10
CA LEU A 29 -0.69 8.33 14.64
C LEU A 29 0.60 9.05 14.22
N THR A 30 1.69 8.87 14.95
CA THR A 30 2.99 9.41 14.55
C THR A 30 3.43 8.84 13.20
N PHE A 31 3.31 7.52 13.02
CA PHE A 31 3.60 6.87 11.74
C PHE A 31 2.74 7.44 10.60
N LEU A 32 1.41 7.48 10.79
CA LEU A 32 0.49 8.06 9.79
C LEU A 32 0.79 9.53 9.51
N GLY A 33 1.19 10.31 10.52
CA GLY A 33 1.58 11.71 10.37
C GLY A 33 2.86 11.87 9.53
N VAL A 34 3.90 11.07 9.79
CA VAL A 34 5.13 11.07 8.98
C VAL A 34 4.83 10.64 7.55
N LEU A 35 4.03 9.58 7.38
CA LEU A 35 3.62 9.08 6.08
C LEU A 35 2.80 10.13 5.29
N LEU A 36 1.90 10.85 5.98
CA LEU A 36 1.12 11.94 5.40
C LEU A 36 2.02 13.06 4.88
N ILE A 37 3.02 13.48 5.66
CA ILE A 37 3.97 14.51 5.25
C ILE A 37 4.77 14.04 4.03
N ALA A 38 5.24 12.79 4.02
CA ALA A 38 5.96 12.22 2.89
C ALA A 38 5.12 12.21 1.61
N PHE A 39 3.86 11.77 1.68
CA PHE A 39 2.97 11.77 0.51
C PHE A 39 2.51 13.18 0.11
N ALA A 40 2.37 14.11 1.04
CA ALA A 40 2.12 15.52 0.73
C ALA A 40 3.28 16.12 -0.06
N PHE A 41 4.52 15.89 0.39
CA PHE A 41 5.72 16.34 -0.33
C PHE A 41 5.85 15.68 -1.71
N TYR A 42 5.62 14.37 -1.80
CA TYR A 42 5.57 13.65 -3.07
C TYR A 42 4.53 14.25 -4.03
N THR A 43 3.33 14.53 -3.54
CA THR A 43 2.24 15.11 -4.34
C THR A 43 2.58 16.52 -4.79
N GLU A 44 3.25 17.31 -3.97
CA GLU A 44 3.71 18.65 -4.33
C GLU A 44 4.74 18.60 -5.48
N ILE A 45 5.71 17.69 -5.41
CA ILE A 45 6.63 17.43 -6.53
C ILE A 45 5.83 17.01 -7.78
N ALA A 46 4.81 16.17 -7.61
CA ALA A 46 3.95 15.75 -8.70
C ALA A 46 3.13 16.88 -9.33
N MET A 47 2.79 17.92 -8.57
CA MET A 47 2.10 19.11 -9.07
C MET A 47 2.97 19.93 -10.03
N GLY A 48 4.29 19.82 -9.95
CA GLY A 48 5.22 20.45 -10.89
C GLY A 48 5.30 19.77 -12.27
N MET A 49 4.74 18.58 -12.47
CA MET A 49 4.80 17.85 -13.74
C MET A 49 3.68 18.23 -14.72
N GLU A 50 3.93 18.10 -16.03
CA GLU A 50 2.91 18.40 -17.04
C GLU A 50 1.65 17.50 -16.88
N TRP A 51 0.47 18.13 -16.79
CA TRP A 51 -0.81 17.42 -16.76
C TRP A 51 -1.20 16.89 -18.14
N ARG A 52 -0.94 17.68 -19.19
CA ARG A 52 -1.09 17.33 -20.59
C ARG A 52 0.17 17.69 -21.33
N THR A 53 0.54 16.84 -22.27
CA THR A 53 1.59 17.14 -23.23
C THR A 53 1.17 18.27 -24.19
N GLN A 54 2.13 18.86 -24.89
CA GLN A 54 1.88 19.89 -25.92
C GLN A 54 0.88 19.44 -27.01
N ALA A 55 0.80 18.13 -27.27
CA ALA A 55 -0.15 17.53 -28.21
C ALA A 55 -1.55 17.27 -27.62
N GLY A 56 -1.85 17.76 -26.41
CA GLY A 56 -3.13 17.58 -25.73
C GLY A 56 -3.36 16.20 -25.10
N ARG A 57 -2.42 15.26 -25.26
CA ARG A 57 -2.46 13.92 -24.64
C ARG A 57 -2.21 14.00 -23.13
N ILE A 58 -2.69 12.99 -22.41
CA ILE A 58 -2.40 12.80 -20.97
C ILE A 58 -0.87 12.79 -20.76
N GLY A 59 -0.41 13.60 -19.81
CA GLY A 59 1.00 13.72 -19.46
C GLY A 59 1.43 12.80 -18.32
N PRO A 60 2.75 12.66 -18.10
CA PRO A 60 3.30 11.77 -17.09
C PRO A 60 2.96 12.21 -15.66
N GLY A 61 2.60 13.49 -15.45
CA GLY A 61 2.21 14.01 -14.15
C GLY A 61 0.86 13.53 -13.63
N VAL A 62 0.03 12.87 -14.46
CA VAL A 62 -1.29 12.39 -14.02
C VAL A 62 -1.18 11.22 -13.04
N PHE A 63 -0.31 10.25 -13.31
CA PHE A 63 -0.19 9.07 -12.45
C PHE A 63 0.34 9.40 -11.04
N PRO A 64 1.45 10.15 -10.88
CA PRO A 64 1.95 10.54 -9.56
C PRO A 64 0.93 11.36 -8.76
N ARG A 65 0.14 12.22 -9.41
CA ARG A 65 -0.91 12.99 -8.74
C ARG A 65 -2.03 12.09 -8.22
N ILE A 66 -2.56 11.18 -9.05
CA ILE A 66 -3.60 10.24 -8.62
C ILE A 66 -3.10 9.41 -7.44
N LEU A 67 -1.90 8.84 -7.54
CA LEU A 67 -1.29 8.05 -6.47
C LEU A 67 -1.15 8.88 -5.18
N GLY A 68 -0.62 10.09 -5.29
CA GLY A 68 -0.43 11.01 -4.16
C GLY A 68 -1.74 11.37 -3.46
N PHE A 69 -2.75 11.82 -4.20
CA PHE A 69 -4.05 12.19 -3.64
C PHE A 69 -4.78 10.99 -3.04
N THR A 70 -4.76 9.83 -3.70
CA THR A 70 -5.38 8.61 -3.16
C THR A 70 -4.69 8.17 -1.86
N ALA A 71 -3.36 8.18 -1.81
CA ALA A 71 -2.61 7.84 -0.59
C ALA A 71 -2.93 8.83 0.55
N ILE A 72 -2.89 10.14 0.29
CA ILE A 72 -3.27 11.16 1.27
C ILE A 72 -4.69 10.92 1.79
N ALA A 73 -5.66 10.68 0.91
CA ALA A 73 -7.04 10.43 1.31
C ALA A 73 -7.15 9.19 2.21
N VAL A 74 -6.50 8.09 1.86
CA VAL A 74 -6.49 6.85 2.67
C VAL A 74 -5.85 7.10 4.04
N ILE A 75 -4.72 7.82 4.10
CA ILE A 75 -4.02 8.14 5.35
C ILE A 75 -4.87 9.03 6.25
N VAL A 76 -5.49 10.07 5.70
CA VAL A 76 -6.39 10.97 6.44
C VAL A 76 -7.59 10.20 6.97
N ILE A 77 -8.21 9.33 6.16
CA ILE A 77 -9.31 8.48 6.59
C ILE A 77 -8.86 7.53 7.71
N ALA A 78 -7.69 6.88 7.57
CA ALA A 78 -7.15 5.98 8.59
C ALA A 78 -6.84 6.72 9.92
N ALA A 79 -6.24 7.90 9.85
CA ALA A 79 -5.94 8.74 11.01
C ALA A 79 -7.22 9.26 11.67
N ALA A 80 -8.20 9.72 10.88
CA ALA A 80 -9.50 10.13 11.39
C ALA A 80 -10.21 8.96 12.07
N ARG A 81 -10.20 7.76 11.49
CA ARG A 81 -10.77 6.56 12.13
C ARG A 81 -10.06 6.21 13.43
N GLU A 82 -8.74 6.32 13.51
CA GLU A 82 -7.99 6.12 14.75
C GLU A 82 -8.38 7.15 15.82
N VAL A 83 -8.54 8.42 15.43
CA VAL A 83 -8.92 9.53 16.31
C VAL A 83 -10.43 9.62 16.57
N LEU A 84 -11.31 8.92 15.84
CA LEU A 84 -12.77 8.90 16.07
C LEU A 84 -13.31 7.56 16.59
N SER A 85 -12.59 6.45 16.41
CA SER A 85 -13.07 5.14 16.87
C SER A 85 -13.09 5.05 18.39
N ARG A 86 -14.14 4.41 18.93
CA ARG A 86 -14.21 3.91 20.30
C ARG A 86 -13.37 2.63 20.40
N PRO A 87 -12.90 2.21 21.59
CA PRO A 87 -12.14 0.98 21.74
C PRO A 87 -13.05 -0.23 21.47
N SER A 88 -13.26 -0.58 20.21
CA SER A 88 -13.75 -1.89 19.82
C SER A 88 -13.51 -2.18 18.33
N ALA A 89 -12.99 -3.39 18.12
CA ALA A 89 -12.86 -4.17 16.89
C ALA A 89 -12.32 -3.46 15.64
N LYS A 90 -11.03 -3.71 15.37
CA LYS A 90 -10.35 -3.47 14.09
C LYS A 90 -11.19 -4.01 12.90
N PRO A 91 -11.61 -3.16 11.97
CA PRO A 91 -11.82 -3.58 10.60
C PRO A 91 -10.48 -3.43 9.86
N VAL A 92 -9.86 -4.57 9.55
CA VAL A 92 -8.68 -4.64 8.67
C VAL A 92 -9.03 -3.93 7.36
N SER A 93 -8.27 -2.90 7.02
CA SER A 93 -8.50 -2.16 5.78
C SER A 93 -8.09 -3.04 4.59
N GLN A 94 -8.75 -2.90 3.44
CA GLN A 94 -8.34 -3.61 2.21
C GLN A 94 -6.90 -3.28 1.80
N ALA A 95 -6.36 -2.16 2.26
CA ALA A 95 -4.95 -1.81 2.11
C ALA A 95 -4.04 -2.68 3.00
N GLU A 96 -4.40 -2.92 4.26
CA GLU A 96 -3.69 -3.89 5.12
C GLU A 96 -3.85 -5.33 4.62
N ALA A 97 -5.00 -5.70 4.06
CA ALA A 97 -5.17 -7.03 3.45
C ALA A 97 -4.39 -7.19 2.14
N ALA A 98 -4.20 -6.10 1.38
CA ALA A 98 -3.34 -6.09 0.20
C ALA A 98 -1.86 -6.06 0.59
N ASP A 99 -1.48 -5.33 1.65
CA ASP A 99 -0.13 -5.32 2.21
C ASP A 99 0.21 -6.67 2.86
N GLU A 100 -0.72 -7.33 3.57
CA GLU A 100 -0.50 -8.65 4.19
C GLU A 100 -0.51 -9.78 3.14
N ALA A 101 -1.23 -9.60 2.02
CA ALA A 101 -1.14 -10.48 0.86
C ALA A 101 0.10 -10.22 -0.02
N ALA A 102 0.67 -9.00 0.05
CA ALA A 102 1.88 -8.60 -0.66
C ALA A 102 3.14 -8.75 0.18
N GLU A 103 3.02 -8.83 1.51
CA GLU A 103 4.08 -9.21 2.42
C GLU A 103 4.41 -10.66 2.08
N PRO A 104 5.57 -10.91 1.46
CA PRO A 104 6.04 -12.27 1.38
C PRO A 104 6.18 -12.77 2.83
N ASP A 105 5.93 -14.05 3.11
CA ASP A 105 6.25 -14.67 4.41
C ASP A 105 7.79 -14.72 4.58
N LEU A 106 8.37 -13.53 4.80
CA LEU A 106 9.81 -13.26 4.80
C LEU A 106 10.49 -13.80 6.06
N GLY A 107 9.71 -14.02 7.12
CA GLY A 107 10.19 -14.49 8.42
C GLY A 107 10.58 -15.97 8.47
N ARG A 108 10.16 -16.77 7.48
CA ARG A 108 10.41 -18.23 7.46
C ARG A 108 11.35 -18.73 6.37
N HIS A 109 11.68 -17.88 5.39
CA HIS A 109 12.50 -18.28 4.24
C HIS A 109 13.54 -17.21 3.84
N PRO A 110 14.64 -17.07 4.61
CA PRO A 110 15.68 -16.10 4.29
C PRO A 110 16.30 -16.32 2.90
N VAL A 111 16.33 -17.56 2.43
CA VAL A 111 16.79 -17.90 1.07
C VAL A 111 15.87 -17.31 -0.01
N ALA A 112 14.54 -17.33 0.21
CA ALA A 112 13.58 -16.76 -0.73
C ALA A 112 13.71 -15.23 -0.78
N LEU A 113 13.91 -14.58 0.38
CA LEU A 113 14.18 -13.15 0.45
C LEU A 113 15.44 -12.79 -0.35
N VAL A 114 16.55 -13.51 -0.13
CA VAL A 114 17.82 -13.26 -0.82
C VAL A 114 17.67 -13.52 -2.32
N ALA A 115 17.02 -14.61 -2.72
CA ALA A 115 16.78 -14.94 -4.12
C ALA A 115 15.92 -13.87 -4.82
N PHE A 116 14.85 -13.41 -4.17
CA PHE A 116 14.00 -12.34 -4.70
C PHE A 116 14.77 -11.01 -4.81
N THR A 117 15.58 -10.67 -3.80
CA THR A 117 16.41 -9.47 -3.81
C THR A 117 17.41 -9.50 -4.95
N ILE A 118 18.06 -10.64 -5.19
CA ILE A 118 18.99 -10.83 -6.32
C ILE A 118 18.22 -10.72 -7.64
N ALA A 119 17.05 -11.35 -7.77
CA ALA A 119 16.21 -11.26 -8.96
C ALA A 119 15.81 -9.81 -9.25
N ALA A 120 15.46 -9.02 -8.23
CA ALA A 120 15.14 -7.61 -8.36
C ALA A 120 16.36 -6.77 -8.79
N ALA A 121 17.55 -7.04 -8.24
CA ALA A 121 18.78 -6.38 -8.65
C ALA A 121 19.14 -6.69 -10.12
N VAL A 122 19.00 -7.95 -10.53
CA VAL A 122 19.19 -8.38 -11.93
C VAL A 122 18.16 -7.70 -12.83
N PHE A 123 16.89 -7.63 -12.43
CA PHE A 123 15.86 -6.90 -13.17
C PHE A 123 16.26 -5.46 -13.44
N VAL A 124 16.70 -4.71 -12.42
CA VAL A 124 17.14 -3.32 -12.57
C VAL A 124 18.34 -3.23 -13.52
N ALA A 125 19.31 -4.13 -13.41
CA ALA A 125 20.45 -4.17 -14.32
C ALA A 125 20.05 -4.46 -15.78
N LEU A 126 19.03 -5.29 -15.99
CA LEU A 126 18.53 -5.63 -17.33
C LEU A 126 17.67 -4.53 -17.96
N LEU A 127 17.13 -3.57 -17.20
CA LEU A 127 16.28 -2.50 -17.75
C LEU A 127 16.94 -1.73 -18.89
N GLY A 128 18.24 -1.41 -18.78
CA GLY A 128 18.97 -0.66 -19.80
C GLY A 128 19.21 -1.45 -21.09
N VAL A 129 19.32 -2.77 -20.99
CA VAL A 129 19.64 -3.65 -22.14
C VAL A 129 18.36 -4.22 -22.76
N LEU A 130 17.52 -4.87 -21.97
CA LEU A 130 16.33 -5.56 -22.43
C LEU A 130 15.11 -4.65 -22.56
N GLY A 131 15.12 -3.50 -21.87
CA GLY A 131 13.97 -2.61 -21.81
C GLY A 131 12.96 -3.04 -20.73
N ALA A 132 12.05 -2.12 -20.41
CA ALA A 132 11.15 -2.27 -19.26
C ALA A 132 10.18 -3.45 -19.39
N ALA A 133 9.58 -3.65 -20.57
CA ALA A 133 8.62 -4.74 -20.75
C ALA A 133 9.31 -6.11 -20.66
N LEU A 134 10.38 -6.33 -21.42
CA LEU A 134 11.02 -7.65 -21.48
C LEU A 134 11.72 -8.00 -20.16
N ALA A 135 12.42 -7.03 -19.54
CA ALA A 135 12.98 -7.23 -18.20
C ALA A 135 11.87 -7.54 -17.18
N GLY A 136 10.72 -6.86 -17.27
CA GLY A 136 9.57 -7.11 -16.41
C GLY A 136 8.97 -8.52 -16.60
N VAL A 137 8.87 -8.98 -17.85
CA VAL A 137 8.42 -10.34 -18.17
C VAL A 137 9.35 -11.39 -17.56
N LEU A 138 10.67 -11.24 -17.76
CA LEU A 138 11.65 -12.17 -17.20
C LEU A 138 11.64 -12.16 -15.68
N PHE A 139 11.62 -10.99 -15.07
CA PHE A 139 11.55 -10.85 -13.62
C PHE A 139 10.32 -11.57 -13.06
N LEU A 140 9.14 -11.25 -13.58
CA LEU A 140 7.89 -11.81 -13.09
C LEU A 140 7.78 -13.32 -13.39
N ALA A 141 8.30 -13.79 -14.53
CA ALA A 141 8.35 -15.21 -14.85
C ALA A 141 9.22 -15.98 -13.84
N VAL A 142 10.43 -15.48 -13.55
CA VAL A 142 11.35 -16.11 -12.58
C VAL A 142 10.73 -16.11 -11.18
N THR A 143 10.17 -14.98 -10.74
CA THR A 143 9.52 -14.88 -9.43
C THR A 143 8.34 -15.83 -9.31
N LEU A 144 7.44 -15.86 -10.29
CA LEU A 144 6.25 -16.73 -10.25
C LEU A 144 6.58 -18.20 -10.42
N TRP A 145 7.65 -18.54 -11.15
CA TRP A 145 8.12 -19.93 -11.21
C TRP A 145 8.61 -20.43 -9.85
N PHE A 146 9.26 -19.54 -9.09
CA PHE A 146 9.74 -19.85 -7.74
C PHE A 146 8.62 -19.85 -6.70
N LEU A 147 7.65 -18.92 -6.79
CA LEU A 147 6.55 -18.78 -5.82
C LEU A 147 5.35 -19.71 -6.08
N ASP A 148 4.99 -19.96 -7.35
CA ASP A 148 3.86 -20.80 -7.74
C ASP A 148 4.31 -21.93 -8.69
N PRO A 149 5.04 -22.95 -8.18
CA PRO A 149 5.54 -24.05 -8.97
C PRO A 149 4.43 -24.99 -9.47
N LYS A 150 3.18 -24.83 -9.02
CA LYS A 150 2.07 -25.73 -9.39
C LYS A 150 1.33 -25.29 -10.65
N HIS A 151 1.36 -23.99 -10.99
CA HIS A 151 0.56 -23.43 -12.09
C HIS A 151 1.41 -22.69 -13.13
N HIS A 152 2.43 -23.35 -13.69
CA HIS A 152 3.35 -22.74 -14.65
C HIS A 152 2.67 -22.01 -15.83
N VAL A 153 1.55 -22.52 -16.35
CA VAL A 153 0.82 -21.87 -17.45
C VAL A 153 0.19 -20.55 -16.99
N ARG A 154 -0.47 -20.53 -15.83
CA ARG A 154 -1.06 -19.31 -15.26
C ARG A 154 0.04 -18.30 -14.94
N SER A 155 1.13 -18.77 -14.33
CA SER A 155 2.31 -17.96 -14.02
C SER A 155 2.90 -17.33 -15.28
N LEU A 156 3.01 -18.08 -16.38
CA LEU A 156 3.51 -17.55 -17.65
C LEU A 156 2.58 -16.49 -18.25
N ILE A 157 1.26 -16.72 -18.22
CA ILE A 157 0.28 -15.72 -18.70
C ILE A 157 0.40 -14.43 -17.89
N ILE A 158 0.42 -14.52 -16.56
CA ILE A 158 0.55 -13.34 -15.69
C ILE A 158 1.89 -12.64 -15.93
N ALA A 159 2.98 -13.41 -16.03
CA ALA A 159 4.33 -12.90 -16.28
C ALA A 159 4.44 -12.12 -17.58
N VAL A 160 3.69 -12.49 -18.63
CA VAL A 160 3.69 -11.75 -19.90
C VAL A 160 2.70 -10.60 -19.87
N THR A 161 1.44 -10.89 -19.50
CA THR A 161 0.34 -9.93 -19.62
C THR A 161 0.52 -8.73 -18.70
N VAL A 162 0.91 -8.93 -17.44
CA VAL A 162 1.00 -7.81 -16.47
C VAL A 162 2.07 -6.79 -16.87
N PRO A 163 3.33 -7.18 -17.15
CA PRO A 163 4.36 -6.20 -17.50
C PRO A 163 4.10 -5.53 -18.84
N VAL A 164 3.57 -6.25 -19.83
CA VAL A 164 3.25 -5.67 -21.16
C VAL A 164 2.10 -4.67 -21.06
N LEU A 165 1.02 -5.00 -20.35
CA LEU A 165 -0.09 -4.05 -20.17
C LEU A 165 0.36 -2.82 -19.39
N LEU A 166 1.18 -2.98 -18.35
CA LEU A 166 1.70 -1.86 -17.57
C LEU A 166 2.62 -0.98 -18.42
N TYR A 167 3.49 -1.58 -19.22
CA TYR A 167 4.35 -0.89 -20.16
C TYR A 167 3.52 -0.06 -21.16
N LEU A 168 2.51 -0.67 -21.78
CA LEU A 168 1.63 0.02 -22.72
C LEU A 168 0.83 1.14 -22.04
N ALA A 169 0.32 0.92 -20.83
CA ALA A 169 -0.41 1.94 -20.07
C ALA A 169 0.46 3.18 -19.79
N PHE A 170 1.73 3.00 -19.45
CA PHE A 170 2.67 4.11 -19.21
C PHE A 170 3.17 4.74 -20.50
N GLN A 171 3.54 3.95 -21.51
CA GLN A 171 4.04 4.43 -22.79
C GLN A 171 2.94 5.18 -23.57
N THR A 172 1.74 4.59 -23.70
CA THR A 172 0.67 5.17 -24.53
C THR A 172 -0.28 6.07 -23.75
N GLY A 173 -0.62 5.68 -22.52
CA GLY A 173 -1.58 6.37 -21.67
C GLY A 173 -0.98 7.60 -21.01
N LEU A 174 0.25 7.50 -20.48
CA LEU A 174 0.91 8.60 -19.78
C LEU A 174 2.01 9.29 -20.59
N ASN A 175 2.36 8.74 -21.75
CA ASN A 175 3.43 9.23 -22.61
C ASN A 175 4.79 9.33 -21.89
N VAL A 176 5.09 8.32 -21.07
CA VAL A 176 6.36 8.20 -20.34
C VAL A 176 7.41 7.56 -21.24
N GLY A 177 8.63 8.12 -21.29
CA GLY A 177 9.75 7.53 -22.02
C GLY A 177 10.34 6.33 -21.29
N LEU A 178 9.73 5.15 -21.44
CA LEU A 178 10.26 3.93 -20.85
C LEU A 178 11.45 3.37 -21.64
N PRO A 179 12.42 2.70 -20.98
CA PRO A 179 13.52 2.00 -21.65
C PRO A 179 12.98 0.98 -22.67
N GLN A 180 13.31 1.18 -23.94
CA GLN A 180 12.89 0.31 -25.04
C GLN A 180 13.74 -0.97 -25.09
N GLY A 181 15.03 -0.85 -24.78
CA GLY A 181 15.99 -1.96 -24.87
C GLY A 181 16.12 -2.49 -26.30
N ILE A 182 16.36 -3.81 -26.42
CA ILE A 182 16.58 -4.50 -27.70
C ILE A 182 15.31 -4.76 -28.51
N LEU A 183 14.12 -4.72 -27.91
CA LEU A 183 12.86 -4.96 -28.61
C LEU A 183 12.16 -3.62 -28.88
N PRO A 184 11.92 -3.26 -30.15
CA PRO A 184 11.12 -2.08 -30.50
C PRO A 184 9.64 -2.41 -30.38
N ILE A 185 9.12 -2.43 -29.16
CA ILE A 185 7.70 -2.69 -28.85
C ILE A 185 6.90 -1.38 -28.70
N GLY A 186 7.41 -0.28 -29.26
CA GLY A 186 6.78 1.04 -29.26
C GLY A 186 7.29 1.93 -30.39
#